data_AF-X1LDX1-F1
#
_entry.id   AF-X1LDX1-F1
#
_cell.length_a   1.000
_cell.length_b   1.000
_cell.length_c   1.000
_cell.angle_alpha   90.00
_cell.angle_beta   90.00
_cell.angle_gamma   90.00
#
_symmetry.space_group_name_H-M   'P 1'
#
loop_
_entity.id
_entity.type
_entity.pdbx_description
1 polymer ?
#
loop_
_entity_poly.entity_id
_entity_poly.type
_entity_poly.pdbx_seq_one_letter_code
_entity_poly.pdbx_strand_id
1 'polypeptide(L)'
;SYLGRDEPTDVLAFSAIEEIGTDFPPFVMPPDGVLHLSEVIISYPQAVTQAEEHQHSIKKEIAILIIHGILHLLGYEHDKPELKRLMSAREDEILSHIEGELE
;
A
#
# COMPACT_ATOMS: atom_id res chain seq x y z
N SER A 1 -12.61 3.56 -13.26
CA SER A 1 -11.78 2.92 -12.21
C SER A 1 -11.38 3.97 -11.19
N TYR A 2 -10.98 3.57 -9.98
CA TYR A 2 -10.59 4.51 -8.90
C TYR A 2 -9.43 5.44 -9.32
N LEU A 3 -8.47 4.91 -10.10
CA LEU A 3 -7.34 5.67 -10.65
C LEU A 3 -7.63 6.37 -12.00
N GLY A 4 -8.85 6.26 -12.54
CA GLY A 4 -9.21 6.86 -13.84
C GLY A 4 -8.55 6.23 -15.08
N ARG A 5 -7.90 5.06 -14.94
CA ARG A 5 -7.22 4.32 -16.02
C ARG A 5 -7.65 2.85 -16.07
N ASP A 6 -7.63 2.26 -17.26
CA ASP A 6 -7.97 0.84 -17.51
C ASP A 6 -6.70 0.02 -17.77
N GLU A 7 -5.86 -0.07 -16.73
CA GLU A 7 -4.59 -0.79 -16.75
C GLU A 7 -4.37 -1.49 -15.40
N PRO A 8 -3.67 -2.63 -15.35
CA PRO A 8 -3.35 -3.30 -14.10
C PRO A 8 -2.38 -2.45 -13.26
N THR A 9 -2.51 -2.60 -11.94
CA THR A 9 -1.57 -2.05 -10.96
C THR A 9 -1.25 -3.12 -9.93
N ASP A 10 -0.16 -2.93 -9.22
CA ASP A 10 0.38 -3.84 -8.21
C ASP A 10 -0.36 -3.74 -6.88
N VAL A 11 -0.63 -2.52 -6.41
CA VAL A 11 -1.30 -2.27 -5.14
C VAL A 11 -2.25 -1.07 -5.19
N LEU A 12 -3.39 -1.20 -4.52
CA LEU A 12 -4.32 -0.11 -4.24
C LEU A 12 -4.58 -0.04 -2.73
N ALA A 13 -4.61 1.18 -2.21
CA ALA A 13 -4.91 1.47 -0.81
C ALA A 13 -6.16 2.35 -0.73
N PHE A 14 -7.16 1.94 0.05
CA PHE A 14 -8.47 2.60 0.10
C PHE A 14 -8.79 3.11 1.51
N SER A 15 -8.59 4.41 1.76
CA SER A 15 -8.88 5.00 3.08
C SER A 15 -10.37 4.90 3.46
N ALA A 16 -10.67 4.33 4.62
CA ALA A 16 -11.97 4.33 5.30
C ALA A 16 -12.15 5.60 6.16
N ILE A 17 -11.07 6.33 6.42
CA ILE A 17 -11.13 7.63 7.07
C ILE A 17 -11.65 8.62 6.02
N GLU A 18 -12.83 9.19 6.29
CA GLU A 18 -13.52 10.13 5.42
C GLU A 18 -12.58 11.25 4.94
N GLU A 19 -12.37 11.33 3.63
CA GLU A 19 -11.97 12.60 3.04
C GLU A 19 -13.12 13.60 3.22
N ILE A 20 -12.90 14.59 4.09
CA ILE A 20 -13.80 15.71 4.30
C ILE A 20 -14.02 16.40 2.94
N GLY A 21 -15.21 16.24 2.34
CA GLY A 21 -15.61 16.95 1.12
C GLY A 21 -16.11 16.08 -0.05
N THR A 22 -16.28 14.78 0.12
CA THR A 22 -16.87 13.94 -0.94
C THR A 22 -18.40 13.82 -0.80
N ASP A 23 -19.15 13.84 -1.92
CA ASP A 23 -20.63 13.68 -1.97
C ASP A 23 -21.11 12.25 -1.64
N PHE A 24 -20.22 11.38 -1.15
CA PHE A 24 -20.54 10.00 -0.84
C PHE A 24 -21.10 9.89 0.58
N PRO A 25 -22.08 8.99 0.82
CA PRO A 25 -22.54 8.71 2.16
C PRO A 25 -21.37 8.21 3.02
N PRO A 26 -21.33 8.60 4.30
CA PRO A 26 -20.27 8.19 5.22
C PRO A 26 -20.19 6.66 5.30
N PHE A 27 -18.99 6.11 5.28
CA PHE A 27 -18.80 4.66 5.41
C PHE A 27 -19.24 4.22 6.82
N VAL A 28 -20.23 3.33 6.90
CA VAL A 28 -20.74 2.86 8.20
C VAL A 28 -19.73 1.90 8.81
N MET A 29 -18.97 2.39 9.77
CA MET A 29 -18.00 1.58 10.53
C MET A 29 -18.72 0.64 11.52
N PRO A 30 -18.15 -0.55 11.81
CA PRO A 30 -18.62 -1.40 12.89
C PRO A 30 -18.60 -0.65 14.24
N PRO A 31 -19.62 -0.81 15.11
CA PRO A 31 -19.68 -0.16 16.41
C PRO A 31 -18.87 -0.91 17.47
N ASP A 32 -17.68 -1.38 17.13
CA ASP A 32 -16.79 -2.15 18.00
C ASP A 32 -15.78 -1.29 18.78
N GLY A 33 -15.69 0.00 18.46
CA GLY A 33 -14.74 0.93 19.06
C GLY A 33 -13.30 0.76 18.56
N VAL A 34 -13.10 0.01 17.47
CA VAL A 34 -11.80 -0.20 16.82
C VAL A 34 -11.64 0.76 15.65
N LEU A 35 -10.46 1.36 15.50
CA LEU A 35 -10.12 2.15 14.31
C LEU A 35 -9.78 1.18 13.16
N HIS A 36 -10.67 1.08 12.18
CA HIS A 36 -10.44 0.29 10.97
C HIS A 36 -9.61 1.13 10.01
N LEU A 37 -8.30 0.84 9.97
CA LEU A 37 -7.33 1.66 9.27
C LEU A 37 -7.50 1.68 7.76
N SER A 38 -8.15 0.67 7.13
CA SER A 38 -8.59 0.56 5.70
C SER A 38 -8.32 -0.81 5.03
N GLU A 39 -8.43 -0.88 3.70
CA GLU A 39 -8.07 -2.03 2.85
C GLU A 39 -6.82 -1.75 1.99
N VAL A 40 -5.94 -2.76 1.89
CA VAL A 40 -4.85 -2.83 0.91
C VAL A 40 -5.13 -4.01 -0.01
N ILE A 41 -5.27 -3.76 -1.31
CA ILE A 41 -5.56 -4.77 -2.32
C ILE A 41 -4.30 -4.95 -3.18
N ILE A 42 -3.80 -6.18 -3.24
CA ILE A 42 -2.58 -6.53 -3.98
C ILE A 42 -2.92 -7.48 -5.13
N SER A 43 -2.42 -7.14 -6.32
CA SER A 43 -2.50 -8.01 -7.49
C SER A 43 -1.39 -9.07 -7.44
N TYR A 44 -1.74 -10.29 -7.02
CA TYR A 44 -0.77 -11.38 -6.93
C TYR A 44 -0.04 -11.69 -8.27
N PRO A 45 -0.70 -11.75 -9.44
CA PRO A 45 0.00 -11.95 -10.71
C PRO A 45 1.02 -10.84 -11.03
N GLN A 46 0.70 -9.59 -10.67
CA GLN A 46 1.62 -8.47 -10.86
C GLN A 46 2.82 -8.59 -9.93
N ALA A 47 2.59 -8.94 -8.66
CA ALA A 47 3.66 -9.19 -7.69
C ALA A 47 4.61 -10.32 -8.14
N VAL A 48 4.09 -11.38 -8.78
CA VAL A 48 4.93 -12.44 -9.35
C VAL A 48 5.84 -11.89 -10.46
N THR A 49 5.30 -11.06 -11.34
CA THR A 49 6.08 -10.43 -12.42
C THR A 49 7.16 -9.51 -11.85
N GLN A 50 6.83 -8.68 -10.85
CA GLN A 50 7.76 -7.75 -10.21
C GLN A 50 8.86 -8.48 -9.43
N ALA A 51 8.53 -9.54 -8.70
CA ALA A 51 9.52 -10.35 -7.98
C ALA A 51 10.58 -10.92 -8.93
N GLU A 52 10.18 -11.36 -10.13
CA GLU A 52 11.08 -11.83 -11.18
C GLU A 52 11.95 -10.69 -11.74
N GLU A 53 11.34 -9.53 -12.06
CA GLU A 53 12.04 -8.35 -12.58
C GLU A 53 13.08 -7.78 -11.59
N HIS A 54 12.72 -7.75 -10.30
CA HIS A 54 13.57 -7.24 -9.22
C HIS A 54 14.50 -8.30 -8.63
N GLN A 55 14.44 -9.55 -9.10
CA GLN A 55 15.31 -10.66 -8.70
C GLN A 55 15.25 -10.99 -7.20
N HIS A 56 14.05 -11.04 -6.61
CA HIS A 56 13.86 -11.51 -5.25
C HIS A 56 12.64 -12.44 -5.09
N SER A 57 12.43 -12.95 -3.88
CA SER A 57 11.32 -13.86 -3.61
C SER A 57 9.98 -13.14 -3.74
N ILE A 58 8.96 -13.87 -4.17
CA ILE A 58 7.56 -13.41 -4.14
C ILE A 58 7.13 -12.98 -2.73
N LYS A 59 7.67 -13.64 -1.70
CA LYS A 59 7.40 -13.29 -0.30
C LYS A 59 7.92 -11.89 0.02
N LYS A 60 9.12 -11.55 -0.45
CA LYS A 60 9.71 -10.21 -0.30
C LYS A 60 8.93 -9.16 -1.09
N GLU A 61 8.48 -9.46 -2.32
CA GLU A 61 7.65 -8.52 -3.09
C GLU A 61 6.31 -8.24 -2.41
N ILE A 62 5.60 -9.28 -1.95
CA ILE A 62 4.36 -9.10 -1.20
C ILE A 62 4.59 -8.27 0.07
N ALA A 63 5.69 -8.48 0.79
CA ALA A 63 6.03 -7.66 1.95
C ALA A 63 6.24 -6.18 1.57
N ILE A 64 6.97 -5.90 0.49
CA ILE A 64 7.17 -4.55 -0.04
C ILE A 64 5.82 -3.91 -0.39
N LEU A 65 4.96 -4.59 -1.13
CA LEU A 65 3.65 -4.07 -1.53
C LEU A 65 2.71 -3.81 -0.33
N ILE A 66 2.75 -4.67 0.70
CA ILE A 66 2.01 -4.44 1.94
C ILE A 66 2.52 -3.18 2.66
N ILE A 67 3.84 -3.05 2.83
CA ILE A 67 4.45 -1.88 3.47
C ILE A 67 4.08 -0.62 2.69
N HIS A 68 4.22 -0.66 1.36
CA HIS A 68 3.88 0.45 0.46
C HIS A 68 2.41 0.87 0.61
N GLY A 69 1.48 -0.08 0.54
CA GLY A 69 0.06 0.17 0.72
C GLY A 69 -0.28 0.76 2.08
N ILE A 70 0.32 0.25 3.17
CA ILE A 70 0.12 0.79 4.52
C ILE A 70 0.67 2.22 4.63
N LEU A 71 1.82 2.51 4.04
CA LEU A 71 2.39 3.86 4.07
C LEU A 71 1.49 4.87 3.34
N HIS A 72 0.89 4.50 2.21
CA HIS A 72 -0.15 5.33 1.57
C HIS A 72 -1.34 5.57 2.50
N LEU A 73 -1.82 4.55 3.20
CA LEU A 73 -2.91 4.72 4.20
C LEU A 73 -2.52 5.66 5.36
N LEU A 74 -1.23 5.77 5.66
CA LEU A 74 -0.69 6.69 6.68
C LEU A 74 -0.37 8.08 6.13
N GLY A 75 -0.68 8.37 4.86
CA GLY A 75 -0.48 9.67 4.23
C GLY A 75 0.91 9.91 3.67
N TYR A 76 1.71 8.86 3.48
CA TYR A 76 2.93 8.97 2.68
C TYR A 76 2.55 9.02 1.19
N GLU A 77 3.19 9.92 0.45
CA GLU A 77 3.04 10.04 -1.00
C GLU A 77 4.40 9.92 -1.67
N HIS A 78 4.41 9.59 -2.97
CA HIS A 78 5.64 9.46 -3.76
C HIS A 78 5.52 10.11 -5.15
N ASP A 79 4.63 11.09 -5.29
CA ASP A 79 4.40 11.85 -6.54
C ASP A 79 5.54 12.83 -6.86
N LYS A 80 6.24 13.31 -5.82
CA LYS A 80 7.39 14.22 -5.91
C LYS A 80 8.69 13.55 -5.45
N PRO A 81 9.86 13.96 -5.99
CA PRO A 81 11.14 13.36 -5.63
C PRO A 81 11.46 13.37 -4.13
N GLU A 82 11.15 14.47 -3.44
CA GLU A 82 11.39 14.60 -2.00
C GLU A 82 10.50 13.68 -1.17
N LEU A 83 9.21 13.56 -1.52
CA LEU A 83 8.25 12.70 -0.84
C LEU A 83 8.58 11.22 -1.09
N LYS A 84 8.88 10.88 -2.35
CA LYS A 84 9.37 9.55 -2.72
C LYS A 84 10.58 9.14 -1.91
N ARG A 85 11.56 10.04 -1.73
CA ARG A 85 12.75 9.73 -0.93
C ARG A 85 12.41 9.45 0.53
N LEU A 86 11.48 10.19 1.12
CA LEU A 86 11.02 9.96 2.50
C LEU A 86 10.29 8.63 2.62
N MET A 87 9.40 8.32 1.67
CA MET A 87 8.66 7.06 1.65
C MET A 87 9.59 5.86 1.47
N SER A 88 10.49 5.88 0.49
CA SER A 88 11.44 4.78 0.27
C SER A 88 12.37 4.54 1.46
N ALA A 89 12.84 5.61 2.12
CA ALA A 89 13.63 5.45 3.35
C ALA A 89 12.82 4.76 4.46
N ARG A 90 11.52 5.01 4.53
CA ARG A 90 10.62 4.36 5.50
C ARG A 90 10.31 2.91 5.13
N GLU A 91 10.16 2.61 3.84
CA GLU A 91 10.02 1.24 3.33
C GLU A 91 11.24 0.40 3.70
N ASP A 92 12.45 0.91 3.40
CA ASP A 92 13.71 0.24 3.71
C ASP A 92 13.88 -0.01 5.22
N GLU A 93 13.56 1.01 6.04
CA GLU A 93 13.60 0.90 7.50
C GLU A 93 12.69 -0.23 7.98
N ILE A 94 11.43 -0.27 7.55
CA ILE A 94 10.46 -1.28 7.98
C ILE A 94 10.86 -2.67 7.48
N LEU A 95 11.27 -2.78 6.22
CA LEU A 95 11.67 -4.05 5.62
C LEU A 95 12.85 -4.68 6.37
N SER A 96 13.80 -3.87 6.84
CA SER A 96 14.96 -4.34 7.61
C SER A 96 14.60 -5.03 8.93
N HIS A 97 13.44 -4.71 9.51
CA HIS A 97 12.96 -5.34 10.75
C HIS A 97 12.39 -6.74 10.54
N ILE A 98 12.01 -7.08 9.30
CA ILE A 98 11.36 -8.36 8.96
C ILE A 98 12.15 -9.20 7.97
N GLU A 99 13.30 -8.71 7.48
CA GLU A 99 14.06 -9.34 6.39
C GLU A 99 14.48 -10.79 6.71
N GLY A 100 14.84 -11.09 7.97
CA GLY A 100 15.18 -12.45 8.40
C GLY A 100 14.02 -13.46 8.35
N GLU A 101 12.78 -12.98 8.20
CA GLU A 101 11.59 -13.82 8.00
C GLU A 101 11.23 -13.99 6.52
N LEU A 102 11.87 -13.26 5.60
CA LEU A 102 11.53 -13.20 4.17
C LEU A 102 12.41 -14.09 3.27
N GLU A 103 13.44 -14.73 3.85
CA GLU A 103 14.25 -15.77 3.21
C GLU A 103 13.48 -17.10 3.02
#